data_AF-A0A183HK66-F1
#
_entry.id   AF-A0A183HK66-F1
#
_cell.length_a   1.000
_cell.length_b   1.000
_cell.length_c   1.000
_cell.angle_alpha   90.00
_cell.angle_beta   90.00
_cell.angle_gamma   90.00
#
_symmetry.space_group_name_H-M   'P 1'
#
loop_
_entity.id
_entity.type
_entity.pdbx_description
1 polymer ?
#
loop_
_entity_poly.entity_id
_entity_poly.type
_entity_poly.pdbx_seq_one_letter_code
_entity_poly.pdbx_strand_id
1 'polypeptide(L)'
;MHGQYSDLHRWFNLNGWPSQVRSVFLGDFVDRGSHGIEVVILLTALKIRFPKNIFLCRGNHEEESLNRAYSFYEEVRIRFTDNLAGRNGRALYPYFRILFNNLPLAVLIGGRILGMHGGIGPRLTSLQAIREIRRPLEEFEIGSLECDLVWSDPDTSPDCTGFRSNFEREPLYGIGQLFAPDTVQNLCKKLGIDMLIRGHQAPLHGYALFSDGCMLTLFSAPGYKGSSNGDINMGASLEISTSMNITIKQVHSSNAIHSKNTSSTNDRSG
;
A
#
# COMPACT_ATOMS: atom_id res chain seq x y z
N MET A 1 0.63 0.94 4.95
CA MET A 1 1.16 1.10 6.33
C MET A 1 1.36 2.57 6.68
N HIS A 2 1.85 3.40 5.76
CA HIS A 2 1.90 4.85 5.89
C HIS A 2 2.53 5.36 7.19
N GLY A 3 3.70 4.84 7.55
CA GLY A 3 4.43 5.31 8.73
C GLY A 3 3.75 5.08 10.08
N GLN A 4 2.72 4.21 10.16
CA GLN A 4 2.09 3.81 11.43
C GLN A 4 2.86 2.67 12.12
N TYR A 5 3.99 3.01 12.73
CA TYR A 5 4.92 2.04 13.33
C TYR A 5 4.32 1.24 14.51
N SER A 6 3.53 1.88 15.37
CA SER A 6 2.83 1.20 16.48
C SER A 6 1.84 0.14 15.96
N ASP A 7 1.09 0.46 14.91
CA ASP A 7 0.16 -0.49 14.30
C ASP A 7 0.89 -1.64 13.58
N LEU A 8 2.09 -1.42 13.05
CA LEU A 8 2.92 -2.52 12.53
C LEU A 8 3.20 -3.58 13.61
N HIS A 9 3.59 -3.14 14.81
CA HIS A 9 3.76 -4.05 15.96
C HIS A 9 2.46 -4.72 16.35
N ARG A 10 1.35 -3.97 16.36
CA ARG A 10 0.02 -4.53 16.63
C ARG A 10 -0.35 -5.64 15.64
N TRP A 11 -0.05 -5.47 14.36
CA TRP A 11 -0.28 -6.51 13.35
C TRP A 11 0.59 -7.75 13.55
N PHE A 12 1.87 -7.59 13.91
CA PHE A 12 2.71 -8.74 14.25
C PHE A 12 2.25 -9.45 15.52
N ASN A 13 1.81 -8.72 16.54
CA ASN A 13 1.27 -9.33 17.76
C ASN A 13 -0.04 -10.09 17.49
N LEU A 14 -0.88 -9.60 16.57
CA LEU A 14 -2.16 -10.24 16.22
C LEU A 14 -1.99 -11.44 15.29
N ASN A 15 -1.05 -11.38 14.34
CA ASN A 15 -0.90 -12.39 13.28
C ASN A 15 0.28 -13.34 13.51
N GLY A 16 1.12 -13.07 14.50
CA GLY A 16 2.38 -13.77 14.72
C GLY A 16 3.56 -13.03 14.11
N TRP A 17 4.71 -13.15 14.77
CA TRP A 17 5.96 -12.59 14.28
C TRP A 17 6.55 -13.46 13.16
N PRO A 18 7.45 -12.93 12.31
CA PRO A 18 7.98 -13.65 11.15
C PRO A 18 8.78 -14.93 11.47
N SER A 19 9.13 -15.15 12.74
CA SER A 19 9.68 -16.42 13.22
C SER A 19 8.68 -17.58 13.18
N GLN A 20 7.37 -17.27 13.14
CA GLN A 20 6.27 -18.24 13.21
C GLN A 20 5.45 -18.28 11.93
N VAL A 21 5.27 -17.14 11.25
CA VAL A 21 4.39 -17.01 10.08
C VAL A 21 5.09 -16.38 8.88
N ARG A 22 4.48 -16.52 7.70
CA ARG A 22 4.85 -15.76 6.51
C ARG A 22 3.96 -14.53 6.40
N SER A 23 4.56 -13.37 6.16
CA SER A 23 3.88 -12.09 6.01
C SER A 23 4.18 -11.48 4.65
N VAL A 24 3.12 -11.05 3.99
CA VAL A 24 3.15 -10.34 2.71
C VAL A 24 2.66 -8.92 2.96
N PHE A 25 3.42 -7.93 2.53
CA PHE A 25 3.04 -6.53 2.56
C PHE A 25 2.90 -6.00 1.14
N LEU A 26 1.82 -5.29 0.85
CA LEU A 26 1.48 -4.85 -0.50
C LEU A 26 2.04 -3.47 -0.89
N GLY A 27 2.79 -2.81 -0.02
CA GLY A 27 3.40 -1.49 -0.30
C GLY A 27 2.90 -0.37 0.63
N ASP A 28 3.25 0.86 0.26
CA ASP A 28 2.96 2.10 0.99
C ASP A 28 3.41 2.00 2.45
N PHE A 29 4.70 1.80 2.63
CA PHE A 29 5.38 1.76 3.92
C PHE A 29 5.52 3.14 4.53
N VAL A 30 5.76 4.14 3.67
CA VAL A 30 6.14 5.51 4.05
C VAL A 30 5.03 6.52 3.76
N ASP A 31 5.34 7.78 4.05
CA ASP A 31 4.47 8.96 3.95
C ASP A 31 3.23 8.93 4.85
N ARG A 32 2.62 10.12 4.98
CA ARG A 32 1.37 10.41 5.73
C ARG A 32 1.52 10.31 7.25
N GLY A 33 2.08 9.21 7.75
CA GLY A 33 2.49 9.05 9.15
C GLY A 33 3.90 9.62 9.41
N SER A 34 4.31 9.61 10.67
CA SER A 34 5.54 10.25 11.16
C SER A 34 6.69 9.27 11.47
N HIS A 35 6.50 7.97 11.24
CA HIS A 35 7.48 6.92 11.55
C HIS A 35 7.76 6.02 10.32
N GLY A 36 7.85 6.62 9.14
CA GLY A 36 8.15 5.90 7.90
C GLY A 36 9.53 5.23 7.96
N ILE A 37 10.52 5.90 8.57
CA ILE A 37 11.88 5.35 8.75
C ILE A 37 11.82 4.06 9.58
N GLU A 38 11.17 4.07 10.74
CA GLU A 38 11.06 2.90 11.62
C GLU A 38 10.36 1.73 10.94
N VAL A 39 9.27 2.00 10.21
CA VAL A 39 8.54 0.97 9.46
C VAL A 39 9.47 0.29 8.44
N VAL A 40 10.15 1.08 7.60
CA VAL A 40 11.03 0.54 6.56
C VAL A 40 12.22 -0.20 7.17
N ILE A 41 12.84 0.35 8.21
CA ILE A 41 14.01 -0.27 8.85
C ILE A 41 13.62 -1.59 9.52
N LEU A 42 12.50 -1.64 10.25
CA LEU A 42 12.04 -2.89 10.88
C LEU A 42 11.72 -3.95 9.82
N LEU A 43 10.95 -3.61 8.78
CA LEU A 43 10.60 -4.55 7.72
C LEU A 43 11.82 -5.04 6.96
N THR A 44 12.80 -4.17 6.69
CA THR A 44 14.04 -4.56 6.02
C THR A 44 14.90 -5.46 6.91
N ALA A 45 15.03 -5.16 8.21
CA ALA A 45 15.75 -6.00 9.16
C ALA A 45 15.09 -7.40 9.28
N LEU A 46 13.76 -7.45 9.35
CA LEU A 46 13.00 -8.71 9.36
C LEU A 46 13.15 -9.46 8.03
N LYS A 47 13.20 -8.78 6.88
CA LYS A 47 13.48 -9.40 5.58
C LYS A 47 14.87 -10.03 5.53
N ILE A 48 15.88 -9.37 6.09
CA ILE A 48 17.24 -9.91 6.18
C ILE A 48 17.27 -11.14 7.09
N ARG A 49 16.62 -11.05 8.27
CA ARG A 49 16.62 -12.15 9.25
C ARG A 49 15.77 -13.34 8.81
N PHE A 50 14.63 -13.09 8.18
CA PHE A 50 13.64 -14.10 7.79
C PHE A 50 13.30 -13.98 6.29
N PRO A 51 14.27 -14.22 5.39
CA PRO A 51 14.13 -13.93 3.96
C PRO A 51 13.05 -14.76 3.25
N LYS A 52 12.66 -15.91 3.81
CA LYS A 52 11.59 -16.78 3.30
C LYS A 52 10.22 -16.51 3.92
N ASN A 53 10.14 -15.60 4.90
CA ASN A 53 8.92 -15.34 5.66
C ASN A 53 8.43 -13.90 5.50
N ILE A 54 9.29 -12.93 5.20
CA ILE A 54 8.88 -11.57 4.87
C ILE A 54 8.91 -11.35 3.36
N PHE A 55 7.80 -10.87 2.80
CA PHE A 55 7.68 -10.46 1.41
C PHE A 55 7.14 -9.03 1.35
N LEU A 56 7.88 -8.14 0.69
CA LEU A 56 7.57 -6.72 0.59
C LEU A 56 7.33 -6.41 -0.88
N CYS A 57 6.11 -6.07 -1.26
CA CYS A 57 5.81 -5.48 -2.55
C CYS A 57 5.97 -3.95 -2.47
N ARG A 58 6.20 -3.32 -3.62
CA ARG A 58 6.34 -1.88 -3.77
C ARG A 58 4.96 -1.23 -3.93
N GLY A 59 4.70 -0.17 -3.18
CA GLY A 59 3.58 0.73 -3.42
C GLY A 59 4.00 1.97 -4.19
N ASN A 60 3.04 2.85 -4.47
CA ASN A 60 3.30 4.08 -5.21
C ASN A 60 4.08 5.09 -4.36
N HIS A 61 3.94 5.07 -3.02
CA HIS A 61 4.73 5.91 -2.11
C HIS A 61 6.21 5.49 -1.98
N GLU A 62 6.59 4.34 -2.54
CA GLU A 62 8.00 3.96 -2.68
C GLU A 62 8.66 4.50 -3.96
N GLU A 63 8.05 5.50 -4.62
CA GLU A 63 8.67 6.30 -5.69
C GLU A 63 9.25 7.60 -5.14
N GLU A 64 10.45 7.98 -5.57
CA GLU A 64 11.16 9.16 -5.07
C GLU A 64 10.39 10.47 -5.33
N SER A 65 9.85 10.67 -6.53
CA SER A 65 9.07 11.86 -6.87
C SER A 65 7.90 12.05 -5.90
N LEU A 66 7.18 10.96 -5.61
CA LEU A 66 6.02 10.98 -4.73
C LEU A 66 6.41 11.23 -3.28
N ASN A 67 7.35 10.47 -2.73
CA ASN A 67 7.69 10.58 -1.31
C ASN A 67 8.58 11.80 -0.96
N ARG A 68 9.11 12.49 -1.98
CA ARG A 68 9.61 13.87 -1.85
C ARG A 68 8.50 14.91 -1.79
N ALA A 69 7.44 14.72 -2.56
CA ALA A 69 6.27 15.61 -2.53
C ALA A 69 5.43 15.45 -1.25
N TYR A 70 5.48 14.26 -0.64
CA TYR A 70 4.90 13.98 0.67
C TYR A 70 5.91 14.17 1.80
N SER A 71 5.97 13.28 2.79
CA SER A 71 6.62 13.54 4.07
C SER A 71 7.89 12.74 4.31
N PHE A 72 8.13 11.64 3.59
CA PHE A 72 9.22 10.74 3.91
C PHE A 72 10.60 11.31 3.65
N TYR A 73 10.82 11.98 2.51
CA TYR A 73 12.10 12.64 2.24
C TYR A 73 12.46 13.64 3.34
N GLU A 74 11.49 14.45 3.76
CA GLU A 74 11.67 15.43 4.83
C GLU A 74 11.85 14.76 6.21
N GLU A 75 11.15 13.66 6.48
CA GLU A 75 11.35 12.84 7.68
C GLU A 75 12.82 12.38 7.78
N VAL A 76 13.36 11.80 6.69
CA VAL A 76 14.77 11.37 6.60
C VAL A 76 15.71 12.56 6.74
N ARG A 77 15.42 13.67 6.06
CA ARG A 77 16.26 14.86 6.10
C ARG A 77 16.36 15.40 7.53
N ILE A 78 15.23 15.67 8.19
CA ILE A 78 15.13 16.36 9.48
C ILE A 78 15.70 15.50 10.61
N ARG A 79 15.33 14.21 10.67
CA ARG A 79 15.71 13.34 11.79
C ARG A 79 17.19 12.99 11.83
N PHE A 80 17.90 13.20 10.72
CA PHE A 80 19.34 12.95 10.59
C PHE A 80 20.13 14.23 10.26
N THR A 81 19.64 15.43 10.60
CA THR A 81 20.36 16.67 10.26
C THR A 81 21.45 17.09 11.26
N ASP A 82 21.34 16.85 12.58
CA ASP A 82 22.27 17.53 13.52
C ASP A 82 22.74 16.76 14.77
N ASN A 83 22.28 15.52 15.05
CA ASN A 83 22.54 14.86 16.35
C ASN A 83 23.34 13.53 16.28
N LEU A 84 23.83 13.13 15.11
CA LEU A 84 24.65 11.93 14.94
C LEU A 84 25.94 12.30 14.23
N ALA A 85 27.05 12.34 14.98
CA ALA A 85 28.40 12.66 14.52
C ALA A 85 28.67 12.28 13.04
N GLY A 86 28.57 13.27 12.15
CA GLY A 86 28.93 13.15 10.73
C GLY A 86 27.92 12.48 9.79
N ARG A 87 26.67 12.22 10.21
CA ARG A 87 25.64 11.64 9.32
C ARG A 87 24.71 12.73 8.79
N ASN A 88 24.68 12.89 7.47
CA ASN A 88 23.81 13.82 6.77
C ASN A 88 22.58 13.06 6.23
N GLY A 89 21.37 13.40 6.70
CA GLY A 89 20.13 12.79 6.20
C GLY A 89 19.97 12.82 4.68
N ARG A 90 20.47 13.87 4.00
CA ARG A 90 20.48 13.94 2.53
C ARG A 90 21.38 12.86 1.90
N ALA A 91 22.46 12.49 2.57
CA ALA A 91 23.34 11.40 2.13
C ALA A 91 22.76 10.01 2.46
N LEU A 92 21.80 9.92 3.38
CA LEU A 92 21.13 8.67 3.74
C LEU A 92 19.98 8.31 2.78
N TYR A 93 19.22 9.31 2.33
CA TYR A 93 18.05 9.10 1.47
C TYR A 93 18.31 8.23 0.22
N PRO A 94 19.45 8.37 -0.51
CA PRO A 94 19.75 7.51 -1.65
C PRO A 94 19.72 6.00 -1.36
N TYR A 95 20.01 5.57 -0.12
CA TYR A 95 19.92 4.16 0.25
C TYR A 95 18.47 3.66 0.35
N PHE A 96 17.54 4.50 0.81
CA PHE A 96 16.11 4.19 0.77
C PHE A 96 15.61 4.10 -0.67
N ARG A 97 16.03 5.04 -1.53
CA ARG A 97 15.74 4.99 -2.97
C ARG A 97 16.22 3.68 -3.61
N ILE A 98 17.47 3.28 -3.35
CA ILE A 98 18.02 2.00 -3.86
C ILE A 98 17.18 0.82 -3.37
N LEU A 99 16.81 0.78 -2.09
CA LEU A 99 15.94 -0.27 -1.55
C LEU A 99 14.60 -0.32 -2.30
N PHE A 100 13.92 0.81 -2.41
CA PHE A 100 12.60 0.91 -3.01
C PHE A 100 12.60 0.54 -4.49
N ASN A 101 13.58 1.00 -5.26
CA ASN A 101 13.70 0.70 -6.69
C ASN A 101 13.86 -0.80 -6.98
N ASN A 102 14.27 -1.59 -5.99
CA ASN A 102 14.46 -3.04 -6.11
C ASN A 102 13.29 -3.88 -5.57
N LEU A 103 12.27 -3.26 -4.96
CA LEU A 103 11.12 -3.99 -4.43
C LEU A 103 10.31 -4.67 -5.56
N PRO A 104 9.86 -5.94 -5.37
CA PRO A 104 8.90 -6.59 -6.26
C PRO A 104 7.59 -5.81 -6.39
N LEU A 105 6.92 -5.89 -7.54
CA LEU A 105 5.63 -5.20 -7.77
C LEU A 105 4.40 -6.06 -7.49
N ALA A 106 4.57 -7.38 -7.46
CA ALA A 106 3.48 -8.32 -7.21
C ALA A 106 3.99 -9.60 -6.53
N VAL A 107 3.04 -10.39 -6.02
CA VAL A 107 3.27 -11.66 -5.34
C VAL A 107 2.21 -12.67 -5.74
N LEU A 108 2.61 -13.91 -6.00
CA LEU A 108 1.67 -15.00 -6.27
C LEU A 108 1.60 -15.93 -5.05
N ILE A 109 0.46 -15.92 -4.36
CA ILE A 109 0.22 -16.68 -3.12
C ILE A 109 -0.48 -17.99 -3.49
N GLY A 110 0.15 -19.11 -3.10
CA GLY A 110 -0.40 -20.45 -3.33
C GLY A 110 -0.61 -20.83 -4.80
N GLY A 111 -0.07 -20.05 -5.75
CA GLY A 111 -0.34 -20.20 -7.18
C GLY A 111 -1.73 -19.73 -7.62
N ARG A 112 -2.57 -19.24 -6.71
CA ARG A 112 -3.99 -18.97 -6.97
C ARG A 112 -4.46 -17.55 -6.63
N ILE A 113 -3.67 -16.78 -5.87
CA ILE A 113 -4.00 -15.39 -5.54
C ILE A 113 -2.86 -14.49 -6.00
N LEU A 114 -3.18 -13.49 -6.83
CA LEU A 114 -2.21 -12.48 -7.26
C LEU A 114 -2.37 -11.21 -6.41
N GLY A 115 -1.32 -10.85 -5.70
CA GLY A 115 -1.26 -9.65 -4.87
C GLY A 115 -0.45 -8.53 -5.52
N MET A 116 -0.93 -7.29 -5.45
CA MET A 116 -0.17 -6.07 -5.82
C MET A 116 -0.64 -4.86 -5.00
N HIS A 117 -0.04 -3.69 -5.21
CA HIS A 117 -0.47 -2.47 -4.52
C HIS A 117 -1.69 -1.81 -5.16
N GLY A 118 -1.50 -1.43 -6.42
CA GLY A 118 -2.44 -0.77 -7.32
C GLY A 118 -3.48 -1.77 -7.78
N GLY A 119 -3.50 -2.06 -9.06
CA GLY A 119 -4.38 -3.11 -9.56
C GLY A 119 -3.94 -3.55 -10.92
N ILE A 120 -4.92 -3.67 -11.81
CA ILE A 120 -4.70 -4.23 -13.13
C ILE A 120 -4.82 -3.14 -14.19
N GLY A 121 -4.23 -3.41 -15.35
CA GLY A 121 -4.33 -2.58 -16.53
C GLY A 121 -4.29 -3.43 -17.79
N PRO A 122 -4.54 -2.86 -18.97
CA PRO A 122 -4.69 -3.61 -20.21
C PRO A 122 -3.41 -4.36 -20.63
N ARG A 123 -2.24 -3.94 -20.12
CA ARG A 123 -0.94 -4.58 -20.40
C ARG A 123 -0.70 -5.84 -19.57
N LEU A 124 -1.45 -6.06 -18.50
CA LEU A 124 -1.31 -7.28 -17.69
C LEU A 124 -1.95 -8.47 -18.42
N THR A 125 -1.18 -9.12 -19.27
CA THR A 125 -1.67 -10.21 -20.13
C THR A 125 -1.26 -11.59 -19.66
N SER A 126 -0.19 -11.70 -18.86
CA SER A 126 0.32 -12.96 -18.31
C SER A 126 1.09 -12.71 -17.02
N LEU A 127 1.28 -13.75 -16.20
CA LEU A 127 2.20 -13.68 -15.06
C LEU A 127 3.66 -13.46 -15.51
N GLN A 128 3.99 -13.85 -16.74
CA GLN A 128 5.32 -13.64 -17.31
C GLN A 128 5.59 -12.15 -17.59
N ALA A 129 4.58 -11.39 -18.01
CA ALA A 129 4.71 -9.95 -18.23
C ALA A 129 5.19 -9.22 -16.95
N ILE A 130 4.69 -9.63 -15.78
CA ILE A 130 5.18 -9.10 -14.49
C ILE A 130 6.63 -9.49 -14.22
N ARG A 131 7.02 -10.73 -14.54
CA ARG A 131 8.39 -11.24 -14.31
C ARG A 131 9.44 -10.54 -15.18
N GLU A 132 9.02 -10.02 -16.33
CA GLU A 132 9.90 -9.34 -17.29
C GLU A 132 10.19 -7.88 -16.94
N ILE A 133 9.45 -7.30 -15.98
CA ILE A 133 9.72 -5.95 -15.48
C ILE A 133 11.11 -5.92 -14.84
N ARG A 134 12.00 -5.13 -15.44
CA ARG A 134 13.38 -4.99 -14.99
C ARG A 134 13.44 -4.12 -13.74
N ARG A 135 14.32 -4.52 -12.82
CA ARG A 135 14.67 -3.74 -11.62
C ARG A 135 16.20 -3.55 -11.59
N PRO A 136 16.71 -2.43 -11.05
CA PRO A 136 16.00 -1.36 -10.36
C PRO A 136 15.06 -0.56 -11.29
N LEU A 137 13.87 -0.23 -10.79
CA LEU A 137 12.88 0.59 -11.46
C LEU A 137 12.85 1.96 -10.78
N GLU A 138 13.27 3.02 -11.44
CA GLU A 138 13.43 4.33 -10.78
C GLU A 138 12.12 5.11 -10.69
N GLU A 139 11.30 5.04 -11.73
CA GLU A 139 10.06 5.78 -11.88
C GLU A 139 8.98 4.88 -12.49
N PHE A 140 7.71 5.23 -12.25
CA PHE A 140 6.55 4.56 -12.82
C PHE A 140 6.04 5.31 -14.05
N GLU A 141 6.55 4.95 -15.23
CA GLU A 141 6.15 5.60 -16.49
C GLU A 141 4.64 5.43 -16.75
N ILE A 142 3.94 6.54 -17.02
CA ILE A 142 2.49 6.52 -17.27
C ILE A 142 2.17 5.61 -18.46
N GLY A 143 1.17 4.75 -18.28
CA GLY A 143 0.74 3.81 -19.30
C GLY A 143 1.64 2.57 -19.43
N SER A 144 2.64 2.39 -18.56
CA SER A 144 3.40 1.14 -18.40
C SER A 144 2.67 0.14 -17.49
N LEU A 145 3.08 -1.13 -17.53
CA LEU A 145 2.49 -2.17 -16.68
C LEU A 145 2.82 -1.92 -15.20
N GLU A 146 4.06 -1.56 -14.90
CA GLU A 146 4.54 -1.25 -13.56
C GLU A 146 3.81 -0.06 -12.91
N CYS A 147 3.42 0.94 -13.70
CA CYS A 147 2.57 2.03 -13.24
C CYS A 147 1.16 1.54 -12.89
N ASP A 148 0.53 0.75 -13.77
CA ASP A 148 -0.81 0.18 -13.51
C ASP A 148 -0.82 -0.70 -12.24
N LEU A 149 0.24 -1.49 -12.03
CA LEU A 149 0.40 -2.37 -10.85
C LEU A 149 0.43 -1.63 -9.51
N VAL A 150 0.72 -0.33 -9.49
CA VAL A 150 0.82 0.47 -8.26
C VAL A 150 -0.20 1.62 -8.17
N TRP A 151 -0.78 2.07 -9.30
CA TRP A 151 -1.70 3.23 -9.34
C TRP A 151 -3.15 2.89 -9.73
N SER A 152 -3.41 1.76 -10.37
CA SER A 152 -4.77 1.45 -10.83
C SER A 152 -5.77 1.23 -9.68
N ASP A 153 -7.04 1.55 -9.92
CA ASP A 153 -8.15 1.40 -8.98
C ASP A 153 -9.35 0.66 -9.59
N PRO A 154 -10.14 -0.07 -8.79
CA PRO A 154 -11.43 -0.57 -9.23
C PRO A 154 -12.34 0.59 -9.59
N ASP A 155 -13.04 0.40 -10.69
CA ASP A 155 -14.06 1.31 -11.16
C ASP A 155 -15.39 1.02 -10.46
N THR A 156 -15.87 1.99 -9.68
CA THR A 156 -17.14 1.87 -8.94
C THR A 156 -18.29 2.62 -9.59
N SER A 157 -18.12 3.16 -10.80
CA SER A 157 -19.25 3.82 -11.46
C SER A 157 -20.29 2.80 -11.92
N PRO A 158 -21.58 3.17 -11.98
CA PRO A 158 -22.61 2.34 -12.58
C PRO A 158 -22.25 1.96 -14.01
N ASP A 159 -22.58 0.72 -14.41
CA ASP A 159 -22.45 0.18 -15.77
C ASP A 159 -21.05 0.30 -16.41
N CYS A 160 -20.00 0.43 -15.58
CA CYS A 160 -18.63 0.45 -16.07
C CYS A 160 -18.23 -0.87 -16.74
N THR A 161 -17.44 -0.78 -17.80
CA THR A 161 -16.88 -1.95 -18.51
C THR A 161 -15.45 -1.64 -18.95
N GLY A 162 -14.61 -2.67 -19.02
CA GLY A 162 -13.24 -2.53 -19.52
C GLY A 162 -12.34 -1.66 -18.64
N PHE A 163 -11.41 -0.96 -19.29
CA PHE A 163 -10.44 -0.07 -18.66
C PHE A 163 -10.67 1.37 -19.12
N ARG A 164 -10.38 2.33 -18.25
CA ARG A 164 -10.28 3.75 -18.60
C ARG A 164 -9.12 4.41 -17.86
N SER A 165 -8.57 5.49 -18.39
CA SER A 165 -7.55 6.28 -17.70
C SER A 165 -8.08 6.79 -16.36
N ASN A 166 -7.27 6.67 -15.30
CA ASN A 166 -7.66 7.12 -13.97
C ASN A 166 -7.30 8.61 -13.76
N PHE A 167 -8.22 9.47 -14.19
CA PHE A 167 -8.14 10.92 -13.96
C PHE A 167 -8.51 11.33 -12.52
N GLU A 168 -9.00 10.39 -11.69
CA GLU A 168 -9.30 10.66 -10.27
C GLU A 168 -8.01 10.76 -9.45
N ARG A 169 -6.95 10.06 -9.87
CA ARG A 169 -5.63 10.11 -9.24
C ARG A 169 -4.78 11.28 -9.75
N GLU A 170 -4.88 11.58 -11.04
CA GLU A 170 -4.15 12.67 -11.68
C GLU A 170 -5.03 13.33 -12.75
N PRO A 171 -5.66 14.49 -12.43
CA PRO A 171 -6.63 15.12 -13.30
C PRO A 171 -6.09 15.61 -14.65
N LEU A 172 -4.79 15.91 -14.76
CA LEU A 172 -4.24 16.56 -15.96
C LEU A 172 -3.95 15.57 -17.09
N TYR A 173 -3.43 14.39 -16.76
CA TYR A 173 -2.97 13.40 -17.75
C TYR A 173 -3.37 11.96 -17.41
N GLY A 174 -3.95 11.72 -16.22
CA GLY A 174 -4.30 10.38 -15.74
C GLY A 174 -3.07 9.57 -15.30
N ILE A 175 -3.25 8.70 -14.31
CA ILE A 175 -2.19 7.77 -13.88
C ILE A 175 -2.78 6.44 -13.42
N GLY A 176 -2.26 5.33 -13.96
CA GLY A 176 -2.90 4.03 -13.86
C GLY A 176 -4.25 3.97 -14.58
N GLN A 177 -5.03 2.93 -14.29
CA GLN A 177 -6.35 2.67 -14.88
C GLN A 177 -7.44 2.62 -13.81
N LEU A 178 -8.66 3.00 -14.18
CA LEU A 178 -9.86 2.45 -13.55
C LEU A 178 -10.21 1.16 -14.29
N PHE A 179 -10.49 0.09 -13.55
CA PHE A 179 -10.81 -1.22 -14.11
C PHE A 179 -12.14 -1.77 -13.59
N ALA A 180 -13.01 -2.16 -14.52
CA ALA A 180 -14.36 -2.62 -14.22
C ALA A 180 -14.42 -4.11 -13.80
N PRO A 181 -15.54 -4.60 -13.23
CA PRO A 181 -15.67 -5.97 -12.75
C PRO A 181 -15.33 -7.04 -13.80
N ASP A 182 -15.72 -6.83 -15.07
CA ASP A 182 -15.49 -7.77 -16.17
C ASP A 182 -13.98 -8.00 -16.42
N THR A 183 -13.18 -6.95 -16.30
CA THR A 183 -11.72 -7.04 -16.50
C THR A 183 -11.06 -7.94 -15.44
N VAL A 184 -11.53 -7.87 -14.19
CA VAL A 184 -11.04 -8.71 -13.09
C VAL A 184 -11.37 -10.17 -13.35
N GLN A 185 -12.63 -10.48 -13.69
CA GLN A 185 -13.06 -11.86 -13.93
C GLN A 185 -12.34 -12.46 -15.15
N ASN A 186 -12.22 -11.70 -16.23
CA ASN A 186 -11.53 -12.11 -17.43
C ASN A 186 -10.04 -12.38 -17.17
N LEU A 187 -9.40 -11.52 -16.37
CA LEU A 187 -7.99 -11.71 -16.01
C LEU A 187 -7.79 -12.92 -15.11
N CYS A 188 -8.65 -13.12 -14.10
CA CYS A 188 -8.57 -14.28 -13.22
C CYS A 188 -8.64 -15.60 -14.02
N LYS A 189 -9.63 -15.69 -14.93
CA LYS A 189 -9.75 -16.82 -15.87
C LYS A 189 -8.51 -16.97 -16.74
N LYS A 190 -8.02 -15.87 -17.34
CA LYS A 190 -6.87 -15.86 -18.25
C LYS A 190 -5.58 -16.31 -17.57
N LEU A 191 -5.35 -15.92 -16.32
CA LEU A 191 -4.15 -16.25 -15.56
C LEU A 191 -4.26 -17.57 -14.79
N GLY A 192 -5.44 -18.18 -14.73
CA GLY A 192 -5.67 -19.39 -13.95
C GLY A 192 -5.57 -19.14 -12.43
N ILE A 193 -5.99 -17.97 -11.98
CA ILE A 193 -6.01 -17.57 -10.56
C ILE A 193 -7.46 -17.39 -10.10
N ASP A 194 -7.68 -17.48 -8.80
CA ASP A 194 -9.02 -17.31 -8.22
C ASP A 194 -9.33 -15.86 -7.90
N MET A 195 -8.30 -15.09 -7.50
CA MET A 195 -8.52 -13.82 -6.83
C MET A 195 -7.35 -12.85 -6.97
N LEU A 196 -7.69 -11.56 -7.03
CA LEU A 196 -6.76 -10.45 -6.84
C LEU A 196 -6.85 -9.92 -5.39
N ILE A 197 -5.71 -9.64 -4.77
CA ILE A 197 -5.66 -8.90 -3.50
C ILE A 197 -4.84 -7.64 -3.70
N ARG A 198 -5.40 -6.50 -3.34
CA ARG A 198 -4.74 -5.20 -3.56
C ARG A 198 -4.70 -4.30 -2.33
N GLY A 199 -3.89 -3.24 -2.40
CA GLY A 199 -3.76 -2.20 -1.38
C GLY A 199 -4.39 -0.85 -1.78
N HIS A 200 -3.66 0.24 -1.51
CA HIS A 200 -3.80 1.60 -2.07
C HIS A 200 -5.08 2.42 -1.77
N GLN A 201 -6.26 1.81 -1.70
CA GLN A 201 -7.50 2.48 -1.29
C GLN A 201 -7.84 2.12 0.16
N ALA A 202 -8.41 3.08 0.89
CA ALA A 202 -8.73 2.98 2.31
C ALA A 202 -10.25 2.84 2.54
N PRO A 203 -10.83 1.63 2.36
CA PRO A 203 -12.24 1.39 2.67
C PRO A 203 -12.51 1.53 4.18
N LEU A 204 -13.73 1.92 4.53
CA LEU A 204 -14.12 2.22 5.92
C LEU A 204 -13.85 1.04 6.88
N HIS A 205 -14.08 -0.19 6.45
CA HIS A 205 -13.87 -1.38 7.29
C HIS A 205 -12.45 -1.97 7.19
N GLY A 206 -11.52 -1.27 6.51
CA GLY A 206 -10.17 -1.77 6.25
C GLY A 206 -10.09 -2.81 5.15
N TYR A 207 -11.23 -3.29 4.61
CA TYR A 207 -11.28 -4.08 3.39
C TYR A 207 -12.54 -3.78 2.56
N ALA A 208 -12.53 -4.16 1.29
CA ALA A 208 -13.70 -4.14 0.41
C ALA A 208 -13.61 -5.27 -0.63
N LEU A 209 -14.74 -5.93 -0.91
CA LEU A 209 -14.86 -6.90 -1.99
C LEU A 209 -15.30 -6.21 -3.28
N PHE A 210 -14.84 -6.74 -4.41
CA PHE A 210 -15.18 -6.26 -5.74
C PHE A 210 -15.29 -7.43 -6.72
N SER A 211 -16.04 -7.25 -7.80
CA SER A 211 -16.21 -8.24 -8.88
C SER A 211 -16.62 -9.63 -8.35
N ASP A 212 -17.77 -9.68 -7.67
CA ASP A 212 -18.33 -10.91 -7.09
C ASP A 212 -17.36 -11.69 -6.18
N GLY A 213 -16.46 -10.96 -5.49
CA GLY A 213 -15.46 -11.54 -4.61
C GLY A 213 -14.18 -12.00 -5.30
N CYS A 214 -14.04 -11.82 -6.62
CA CYS A 214 -12.80 -12.11 -7.36
C CYS A 214 -11.69 -11.10 -7.05
N MET A 215 -11.98 -10.00 -6.36
CA MET A 215 -10.98 -9.07 -5.84
C MET A 215 -11.29 -8.59 -4.43
N LEU A 216 -10.24 -8.42 -3.63
CA LEU A 216 -10.30 -7.76 -2.32
C LEU A 216 -9.30 -6.61 -2.25
N THR A 217 -9.78 -5.45 -1.85
CA THR A 217 -8.98 -4.31 -1.42
C THR A 217 -8.71 -4.41 0.07
N LEU A 218 -7.45 -4.30 0.48
CA LEU A 218 -6.98 -4.40 1.86
C LEU A 218 -6.30 -3.10 2.28
N PHE A 219 -6.60 -2.64 3.49
CA PHE A 219 -5.98 -1.46 4.06
C PHE A 219 -5.69 -1.64 5.55
N SER A 220 -4.40 -1.63 5.91
CA SER A 220 -3.91 -2.00 7.25
C SER A 220 -3.55 -0.81 8.14
N ALA A 221 -3.86 0.42 7.73
CA ALA A 221 -3.64 1.63 8.52
C ALA A 221 -4.98 2.11 9.14
N PRO A 222 -5.34 1.68 10.36
CA PRO A 222 -6.54 2.17 11.03
C PRO A 222 -6.40 3.67 11.35
N GLY A 223 -7.51 4.42 11.32
CA GLY A 223 -7.48 5.85 11.66
C GLY A 223 -6.83 6.75 10.60
N TYR A 224 -6.64 6.25 9.38
CA TYR A 224 -5.99 6.97 8.28
C TYR A 224 -6.88 8.04 7.63
N LYS A 225 -8.16 7.72 7.44
CA LYS A 225 -9.21 8.60 6.95
C LYS A 225 -10.31 8.72 8.00
N GLY A 226 -11.06 9.81 7.91
CA GLY A 226 -12.16 10.14 8.81
C GLY A 226 -11.71 11.00 9.99
N SER A 227 -12.66 11.74 10.54
CA SER A 227 -12.41 12.67 11.65
C SER A 227 -13.39 12.54 12.82
N SER A 228 -14.37 11.66 12.67
CA SER A 228 -15.46 11.38 13.59
C SER A 228 -15.63 9.87 13.79
N ASN A 229 -16.35 9.46 14.83
CA ASN A 229 -16.55 8.02 15.12
C ASN A 229 -17.24 7.25 13.99
N GLY A 230 -17.99 7.91 13.12
CA GLY A 230 -18.74 7.25 12.04
C GLY A 230 -17.97 7.12 10.71
N ASP A 231 -16.89 7.87 10.51
CA ASP A 231 -16.14 7.91 9.24
C ASP A 231 -14.66 7.50 9.39
N ILE A 232 -14.19 7.25 10.62
CA ILE A 232 -12.85 6.73 10.87
C ILE A 232 -12.72 5.30 10.32
N ASN A 233 -11.79 5.10 9.39
CA ASN A 233 -11.56 3.76 8.85
C ASN A 233 -10.91 2.82 9.87
N MET A 234 -11.33 1.57 9.85
CA MET A 234 -10.63 0.46 10.48
C MET A 234 -9.42 0.06 9.65
N GLY A 235 -8.52 -0.69 10.27
CA GLY A 235 -7.47 -1.44 9.58
C GLY A 235 -7.85 -2.90 9.48
N ALA A 236 -7.42 -3.59 8.43
CA ALA A 236 -7.57 -5.03 8.29
C ALA A 236 -6.27 -5.73 7.89
N SER A 237 -6.19 -7.01 8.21
CA SER A 237 -5.18 -7.96 7.74
C SER A 237 -5.86 -9.27 7.32
N LEU A 238 -5.18 -10.06 6.50
CA LEU A 238 -5.68 -11.33 6.00
C LEU A 238 -4.79 -12.46 6.48
N GLU A 239 -5.43 -13.50 7.00
CA GLU A 239 -4.81 -14.80 7.22
C GLU A 239 -5.27 -15.75 6.11
N ILE A 240 -4.32 -16.32 5.37
CA ILE A 240 -4.59 -17.23 4.26
C ILE A 240 -4.06 -18.61 4.64
N SER A 241 -4.96 -19.58 4.78
CA SER A 241 -4.59 -20.96 5.12
C SER A 241 -3.98 -21.69 3.93
N THR A 242 -3.39 -22.87 4.17
CA THR A 242 -2.89 -23.75 3.11
C THR A 242 -4.00 -24.28 2.19
N SER A 243 -5.25 -24.29 2.65
CA SER A 243 -6.43 -24.62 1.84
C SER A 243 -7.01 -23.40 1.11
N MET A 244 -6.30 -22.27 1.10
CA MET A 244 -6.72 -21.00 0.51
C MET A 244 -7.97 -20.36 1.14
N ASN A 245 -8.32 -20.76 2.37
CA ASN A 245 -9.35 -20.06 3.13
C ASN A 245 -8.80 -18.72 3.63
N ILE A 246 -9.55 -17.65 3.43
CA ILE A 246 -9.19 -16.30 3.84
C ILE A 246 -9.98 -15.93 5.08
N THR A 247 -9.28 -15.59 6.16
CA THR A 247 -9.86 -15.00 7.37
C THR A 247 -9.44 -13.54 7.48
N ILE A 248 -10.42 -12.65 7.61
CA ILE A 248 -10.20 -11.21 7.76
C ILE A 248 -10.14 -10.88 9.25
N LYS A 249 -9.07 -10.22 9.68
CA LYS A 249 -8.92 -9.70 11.04
C LYS A 249 -8.87 -8.18 10.98
N GLN A 250 -9.71 -7.54 11.77
CA GLN A 250 -9.84 -6.08 11.77
C GLN A 250 -9.42 -5.46 13.09
N VAL A 251 -8.95 -4.22 13.03
CA VAL A 251 -8.56 -3.42 14.18
C VAL A 251 -9.12 -2.01 14.06
N HIS A 252 -9.65 -1.48 15.17
CA HIS A 252 -10.02 -0.08 15.28
C HIS A 252 -8.80 0.80 15.53
N SER A 253 -8.89 2.09 15.21
CA SER A 253 -7.87 3.08 15.59
C SER A 253 -7.60 3.02 17.10
N SER A 254 -6.32 3.07 17.48
CA SER A 254 -5.90 3.08 18.89
C SER A 254 -6.20 4.40 19.60
N ASN A 255 -6.53 5.46 18.86
CA ASN A 255 -6.86 6.75 19.44
C ASN A 255 -8.32 6.76 19.87
N ALA A 256 -8.56 6.81 21.19
CA ALA A 256 -9.73 7.50 21.70
C ALA A 256 -9.75 8.89 21.04
N ILE A 257 -10.89 9.28 20.46
CA ILE A 257 -11.11 10.61 19.89
C ILE A 257 -10.47 11.63 20.83
N HIS A 258 -9.36 12.23 20.44
CA HIS A 258 -9.02 13.51 21.03
C HIS A 258 -10.13 14.42 20.56
N SER A 259 -11.07 14.71 21.48
CA SER A 259 -11.92 15.88 21.38
C SER A 259 -10.98 17.01 21.01
N LYS A 260 -11.07 17.48 19.75
CA LYS A 260 -10.50 18.76 19.39
C LYS A 260 -11.14 19.73 20.37
N ASN A 261 -10.40 20.13 21.40
CA ASN A 261 -10.78 21.23 22.26
C ASN A 261 -11.06 22.38 21.30
N THR A 262 -12.34 22.74 21.21
CA THR A 262 -12.80 24.02 20.71
C THR A 262 -12.10 25.08 21.55
N SER A 263 -10.92 25.53 21.11
CA SER A 263 -10.39 26.81 21.54
C SER A 263 -11.24 27.86 20.85
N SER A 264 -12.25 28.29 21.58
CA SER A 264 -12.93 29.56 21.43
C SER A 264 -11.94 30.67 21.06
N THR A 265 -12.05 31.21 19.86
CA THR A 265 -11.75 32.63 19.63
C THR A 265 -13.07 33.29 19.29
N ASN A 266 -13.75 33.74 20.34
CA ASN A 266 -14.73 34.81 20.25
C ASN A 266 -14.05 36.05 19.64
N ASP A 267 -14.81 36.71 18.77
CA ASP A 267 -14.92 38.15 18.61
C ASP A 267 -13.67 39.01 18.87
N ARG A 268 -13.26 39.73 17.81
CA ARG A 268 -13.29 41.19 17.87
C ARG A 268 -13.50 41.78 16.48
N SER A 269 -14.62 42.47 16.39
CA SER A 269 -14.93 43.55 15.46
C SER A 269 -13.82 44.61 15.40
N GLY A 270 -13.62 45.16 14.20
CA GLY A 270 -12.70 46.25 13.86
C GLY A 270 -12.49 46.31 12.36
#